data_AF-A0A920LE58-F1
#
_entry.id   AF-A0A920LE58-F1
#
_cell.length_a   1.000
_cell.length_b   1.000
_cell.length_c   1.000
_cell.angle_alpha   90.00
_cell.angle_beta   90.00
_cell.angle_gamma   90.00
#
_symmetry.space_group_name_H-M   'P 1'
#
loop_
_entity.id
_entity.type
_entity.pdbx_description
1 polymer ?
#
loop_
_entity_poly.entity_id
_entity_poly.type
_entity_poly.pdbx_seq_one_letter_code
_entity_poly.pdbx_strand_id
1 'polypeptide(L)' 'MTNTVVAVSHAVTCICSNKTGKNSIEIVENFFLKIGTYNDNRGEKNMQAATVISASGIAFG' A
#
# COMPACT_ATOMS: atom_id res chain seq x y z
N MET A 1 -3.04 -2.88 -1.64
CA MET A 1 -3.91 -1.78 -2.11
C MET A 1 -3.05 -0.57 -2.41
N THR A 2 -3.20 0.05 -3.57
CA THR A 2 -2.47 1.27 -3.99
C THR A 2 -3.47 2.32 -4.47
N ASN A 3 -3.02 3.56 -4.67
CA ASN A 3 -3.85 4.68 -5.12
C ASN A 3 -3.40 5.25 -6.48
N THR A 4 -4.22 6.15 -7.03
CA THR A 4 -4.09 6.68 -8.41
C THR A 4 -2.79 7.45 -8.66
N VAL A 5 -2.19 8.06 -7.63
CA VAL A 5 -0.92 8.81 -7.74
C VAL A 5 0.31 7.92 -7.99
N VAL A 6 0.13 6.61 -8.12
CA VAL A 6 1.14 5.72 -8.71
C VAL A 6 1.57 6.16 -10.11
N ALA A 7 0.69 6.81 -10.87
CA ALA A 7 1.01 7.36 -12.20
C ALA A 7 2.10 8.44 -12.18
N VAL A 8 2.31 9.08 -11.03
CA VAL A 8 3.34 10.12 -10.82
C VAL A 8 4.39 9.68 -9.80
N SER A 9 4.50 8.38 -9.52
CA SER A 9 5.50 7.79 -8.60
C SER A 9 5.45 8.31 -7.14
N HIS A 10 4.28 8.77 -6.70
CA HIS A 10 4.03 9.20 -5.32
C HIS A 10 2.95 8.34 -4.63
N ALA A 11 2.84 7.06 -5.03
CA ALA A 11 1.84 6.14 -4.49
C ALA A 11 1.95 5.98 -2.96
N VAL A 12 0.81 5.77 -2.31
CA VAL A 12 0.78 5.19 -0.96
C VAL A 12 0.19 3.79 -1.06
N THR A 13 1.04 2.78 -0.92
CA THR A 13 0.66 1.37 -1.04
C THR A 13 0.55 0.70 0.33
N CYS A 14 -0.58 0.10 0.66
CA CYS A 14 -0.72 -0.79 1.81
C CYS A 14 -0.59 -2.25 1.39
N ILE A 15 0.32 -2.99 2.02
CA ILE A 15 0.56 -4.41 1.75
C ILE A 15 0.10 -5.21 2.97
N CYS A 16 -0.63 -6.30 2.73
CA CYS A 16 -0.90 -7.34 3.71
C CYS A 16 -0.51 -8.68 3.08
N SER A 17 0.09 -9.58 3.85
CA SER A 17 0.36 -10.95 3.41
C SER A 17 -0.25 -11.98 4.36
N ASN A 18 -0.68 -13.10 3.79
CA ASN A 18 -0.97 -14.30 4.55
C ASN A 18 0.35 -15.01 4.93
N LYS A 19 0.26 -16.10 5.70
CA LYS A 19 1.45 -16.84 6.16
C LYS A 19 2.39 -17.27 5.03
N THR A 20 1.86 -17.65 3.88
CA THR A 20 2.63 -18.07 2.70
C THR A 20 3.27 -16.89 1.98
N GLY A 21 2.54 -15.78 1.85
CA GLY A 21 2.99 -14.57 1.14
C GLY A 21 4.07 -13.78 1.88
N LYS A 22 4.28 -14.03 3.18
CA LYS A 22 5.34 -13.39 3.96
C LYS A 22 6.74 -13.61 3.38
N ASN A 23 6.99 -14.76 2.74
CA ASN A 23 8.29 -15.04 2.13
C ASN A 23 8.59 -14.17 0.90
N SER A 24 7.56 -13.62 0.26
CA SER A 24 7.69 -12.78 -0.93
C SER A 24 7.44 -11.30 -0.63
N ILE A 25 7.14 -10.94 0.62
CA ILE A 25 6.73 -9.56 0.94
C ILE A 25 7.84 -8.56 0.67
N GLU A 26 9.08 -8.91 0.99
CA GLU A 26 10.26 -8.05 0.79
C GLU A 26 10.48 -7.70 -0.70
N ILE A 27 10.18 -8.63 -1.61
CA ILE A 27 10.27 -8.38 -3.05
C ILE A 27 9.21 -7.34 -3.47
N VAL A 28 7.99 -7.50 -2.95
CA VAL A 28 6.86 -6.61 -3.25
C VAL A 28 7.08 -5.23 -2.63
N GLU A 29 7.60 -5.16 -1.41
CA GLU A 29 7.98 -3.92 -0.73
C GLU A 29 9.03 -3.13 -1.52
N ASN A 30 10.11 -3.80 -1.94
CA ASN A 30 11.16 -3.19 -2.75
C ASN A 30 10.67 -2.69 -4.12
N PHE A 31 9.64 -3.32 -4.68
CA PHE A 31 8.99 -2.83 -5.90
C PHE A 31 8.19 -1.55 -5.62
N PHE A 32 7.33 -1.54 -4.61
CA PHE A 32 6.48 -0.39 -4.30
C PHE A 32 7.27 0.82 -3.77
N LEU A 33 8.39 0.59 -3.09
CA LEU A 33 9.33 1.64 -2.67
C LEU A 33 9.86 2.48 -3.84
N LYS A 34 9.94 1.89 -5.05
CA LYS A 34 10.42 2.61 -6.24
C LYS A 34 9.36 3.52 -6.87
N ILE A 35 8.08 3.32 -6.54
CA ILE A 35 6.95 4.04 -7.14
C ILE A 35 6.14 4.83 -6.10
N GLY A 36 6.65 4.92 -4.88
CA GLY A 36 6.05 5.65 -3.79
C GLY A 36 6.44 5.09 -2.43
N THR A 37 5.61 5.37 -1.44
CA THR A 37 5.78 4.89 -0.07
C THR A 37 4.85 3.70 0.15
N TYR A 38 5.29 2.72 0.93
CA TYR A 38 4.40 1.65 1.37
C TYR A 38 4.26 1.65 2.89
N ASN A 39 3.12 1.17 3.37
CA ASN A 39 2.86 0.87 4.77
C ASN A 39 2.53 -0.61 4.89
N ASP A 40 3.31 -1.33 5.70
CA ASP A 40 2.96 -2.70 6.09
C ASP A 40 1.75 -2.65 7.03
N ASN A 41 0.66 -3.27 6.61
CA ASN A 41 -0.59 -3.22 7.34
C ASN A 41 -0.74 -4.51 8.17
N ARG A 42 -0.80 -4.36 9.50
CA ARG A 42 -0.80 -5.48 10.48
C ARG A 42 -2.10 -6.31 10.52
N GLY A 43 -2.81 -6.43 9.39
CA GLY A 43 -3.97 -7.31 9.21
C GLY A 43 -4.94 -6.83 8.14
N GLU A 44 -5.52 -7.75 7.37
CA GLU A 44 -6.51 -7.47 6.31
C GLU A 44 -7.69 -6.61 6.77
N LYS A 45 -8.12 -6.77 8.03
CA LYS A 45 -9.21 -5.96 8.62
C LYS A 45 -8.95 -4.45 8.56
N ASN A 46 -7.69 -4.04 8.61
CA ASN A 46 -7.30 -2.63 8.56
C ASN A 46 -7.17 -2.12 7.11
N MET A 47 -7.28 -2.99 6.11
CA MET A 47 -7.16 -2.62 4.70
C MET A 47 -8.35 -1.75 4.24
N GLN A 48 -9.52 -1.93 4.85
CA GLN A 48 -10.69 -1.07 4.59
C GLN A 48 -10.42 0.38 5.02
N ALA A 49 -9.94 0.59 6.25
CA ALA A 49 -9.55 1.92 6.74
C ALA A 49 -8.42 2.53 5.90
N ALA A 50 -7.40 1.73 5.56
CA ALA A 50 -6.32 2.18 4.69
C ALA A 50 -6.81 2.61 3.29
N THR A 51 -7.83 1.94 2.74
CA THR A 51 -8.44 2.29 1.44
C THR A 51 -9.10 3.66 1.50
N VAL A 52 -9.88 3.91 2.54
CA VAL A 52 -10.53 5.21 2.75
C VAL A 52 -9.48 6.32 2.86
N ILE A 53 -8.41 6.11 3.63
CA ILE A 53 -7.35 7.10 3.81
C ILE A 53 -6.58 7.34 2.51
N SER A 54 -6.17 6.27 1.80
CA SER A 54 -5.32 6.40 0.61
C SER A 54 -6.06 6.95 -0.61
N ALA A 55 -7.37 6.66 -0.74
CA ALA A 55 -8.21 7.19 -1.80
C ALA A 55 -8.69 8.62 -1.50
N SER A 56 -9.09 8.90 -0.26
CA SER A 56 -9.64 10.22 0.11
C SER A 56 -8.55 11.25 0.39
N GLY A 57 -7.36 10.84 0.84
CA GLY A 57 -6.28 11.77 1.22
C GLY A 57 -5.82 12.70 0.09
N ILE A 58 -5.97 12.29 -1.18
CA ILE A 58 -5.67 13.13 -2.35
C ILE A 58 -6.85 14.03 -2.73
N ALA A 59 -8.08 13.65 -2.39
CA ALA A 59 -9.28 14.43 -2.70
C ALA A 59 -9.51 15.59 -1.72
N PHE A 60 -8.95 15.50 -0.50
CA PHE A 60 -9.06 16.51 0.55
C PHE A 60 -7.74 17.27 0.83
N GLY A 61 -6.69 17.01 0.03
CA GLY A 61 -5.37 17.63 0.14
C GLY A 61 -5.11 18.70 -0.91
#